data_AF-A0A955SVY7-F1
#
_entry.id   AF-A0A955SVY7-F1
#
_cell.length_a   1.000
_cell.length_b   1.000
_cell.length_c   1.000
_cell.angle_alpha   90.00
_cell.angle_beta   90.00
_cell.angle_gamma   90.00
#
_symmetry.space_group_name_H-M   'P 1'
#
loop_
_entity.id
_entity.type
_entity.pdbx_description
1 polymer ?
#
loop_
_entity_poly.entity_id
_entity_poly.type
_entity_poly.pdbx_seq_one_letter_code
_entity_poly.pdbx_strand_id
1 'polypeptide(L)'
;MLITDAIALAGGTLRYGDLRRIHLLRGDAKNPQSLIINLSKVQSEKEISMLPLVYPGDTIYIPQSLYGKWVDFVEFIRGSSRASDDIENIRDNWTSRDIR
;
A
#
# COMPACT_ATOMS: atom_id res chain seq x y z
N MET A 1 4.22 -18.15 15.77
CA MET A 1 4.71 -16.75 15.90
C MET A 1 3.50 -15.83 15.89
N LEU A 2 3.49 -14.69 16.60
CA LEU A 2 2.36 -13.77 16.52
C LEU A 2 2.36 -13.02 15.18
N ILE A 3 1.19 -12.59 14.72
CA ILE A 3 1.10 -11.80 13.48
C ILE A 3 1.84 -10.47 13.57
N THR A 4 1.89 -9.84 14.73
CA THR A 4 2.66 -8.61 14.96
C THR A 4 4.14 -8.81 14.75
N ASP A 5 4.68 -9.97 15.16
CA ASP A 5 6.10 -10.29 14.97
C ASP A 5 6.39 -10.48 13.48
N ALA A 6 5.50 -11.17 12.76
CA ALA A 6 5.62 -11.35 11.32
C ALA A 6 5.67 -10.00 10.57
N ILE A 7 4.79 -9.07 10.97
CA ILE A 7 4.75 -7.71 10.41
C ILE A 7 6.02 -6.94 10.75
N ALA A 8 6.51 -7.04 11.99
CA ALA A 8 7.76 -6.39 12.40
C ALA A 8 8.96 -6.90 11.60
N LEU A 9 9.04 -8.23 11.40
CA LEU A 9 10.09 -8.87 10.58
C LEU A 9 10.03 -8.46 9.11
N ALA A 10 8.84 -8.13 8.59
CA ALA A 10 8.65 -7.60 7.24
C ALA A 10 9.05 -6.12 7.10
N GLY A 11 9.55 -5.48 8.16
CA GLY A 11 9.90 -4.05 8.18
C GLY A 11 8.76 -3.14 8.66
N GLY A 12 7.70 -3.72 9.22
CA GLY A 12 6.52 -2.99 9.69
C GLY A 12 5.48 -2.77 8.59
N THR A 13 4.55 -1.86 8.83
CA THR A 13 3.51 -1.52 7.84
C THR A 13 3.88 -0.28 7.05
N LEU A 14 3.42 -0.22 5.80
CA LEU A 14 3.48 1.00 5.01
C LEU A 14 2.71 2.15 5.67
N ARG A 15 3.11 3.41 5.39
CA ARG A 15 2.49 4.63 5.95
C ARG A 15 0.97 4.67 5.81
N TYR A 16 0.44 4.08 4.74
CA TYR A 16 -0.99 4.07 4.44
C TYR A 16 -1.63 2.67 4.47
N GLY A 17 -1.00 1.70 5.12
CA GLY A 17 -1.58 0.36 5.30
C GLY A 17 -2.83 0.40 6.19
N ASP A 18 -3.91 -0.25 5.75
CA ASP A 18 -5.15 -0.33 6.53
C ASP A 18 -5.08 -1.48 7.55
N LEU A 19 -4.68 -1.13 8.77
CA LEU A 19 -4.56 -2.06 9.90
C LEU A 19 -5.90 -2.65 10.38
N ARG A 20 -7.03 -2.14 9.90
CA ARG A 20 -8.37 -2.62 10.29
C ARG A 20 -8.81 -3.84 9.49
N ARG A 21 -8.14 -4.11 8.37
CA ARG A 21 -8.53 -5.13 7.38
C ARG A 21 -7.31 -5.92 6.92
N ILE A 22 -6.52 -6.40 7.88
CA ILE A 22 -5.39 -7.28 7.57
C ILE A 22 -5.94 -8.66 7.22
N HIS A 23 -5.53 -9.22 6.09
CA HIS A 23 -5.94 -10.55 5.65
C HIS A 23 -4.83 -11.55 5.96
N LEU A 24 -5.15 -12.57 6.74
CA LEU A 24 -4.33 -13.75 6.92
C LEU A 24 -4.93 -14.88 6.09
N LEU A 25 -4.23 -15.28 5.04
CA LEU A 25 -4.61 -16.38 4.17
C LEU A 25 -3.87 -17.64 4.61
N ARG A 26 -4.63 -18.70 4.87
CA ARG A 26 -4.14 -20.01 5.30
C ARG A 26 -4.63 -21.10 4.35
N GLY A 27 -3.78 -22.09 4.11
CA GLY A 27 -4.10 -23.20 3.21
C GLY A 27 -3.59 -22.97 1.80
N ASP A 28 -4.12 -23.75 0.86
CA ASP A 28 -3.69 -23.75 -0.53
C ASP A 28 -4.69 -23.03 -1.45
N ALA A 29 -4.35 -22.95 -2.74
CA ALA A 29 -5.22 -22.35 -3.75
C ALA A 29 -6.56 -23.07 -3.94
N LYS A 30 -6.71 -24.31 -3.45
CA LYS A 30 -7.95 -25.09 -3.58
C LYS A 30 -8.89 -24.85 -2.40
N ASN A 31 -8.36 -24.65 -1.19
CA ASN A 31 -9.13 -24.39 0.02
C ASN A 31 -8.52 -23.25 0.85
N PRO A 32 -8.59 -21.99 0.36
CA PRO A 32 -8.07 -20.86 1.11
C PRO A 32 -8.99 -20.51 2.27
N GLN A 33 -8.42 -20.37 3.47
CA GLN A 33 -9.07 -19.78 4.63
C GLN A 33 -8.57 -18.35 4.80
N SER A 34 -9.49 -17.38 4.81
CA SER A 34 -9.15 -15.97 5.05
C SER A 34 -9.64 -15.53 6.42
N LEU A 35 -8.72 -15.09 7.27
CA LEU A 35 -9.03 -14.44 8.54
C LEU A 35 -8.81 -12.93 8.38
N ILE A 36 -9.85 -12.14 8.71
CA ILE A 36 -9.76 -10.68 8.72
C ILE A 36 -9.44 -10.23 10.13
N ILE A 37 -8.37 -9.45 10.27
CA ILE A 37 -7.81 -9.02 11.54
C ILE A 37 -7.85 -7.49 11.59
N ASN A 38 -8.38 -6.96 12.68
CA ASN A 38 -8.37 -5.54 12.98
C ASN A 38 -7.34 -5.24 14.06
N LEU A 39 -6.11 -4.96 13.63
CA LEU A 39 -5.00 -4.67 14.52
C LEU A 39 -5.15 -3.33 15.24
N SER A 40 -5.85 -2.36 14.63
CA SER A 40 -6.16 -1.08 15.29
C SER A 40 -6.99 -1.29 16.56
N LYS A 41 -7.95 -2.21 16.53
CA LYS A 41 -8.78 -2.55 17.70
C LYS A 41 -7.93 -3.20 18.79
N VAL A 42 -7.11 -4.18 18.42
CA VAL A 42 -6.19 -4.87 19.36
C VAL A 42 -5.22 -3.89 20.03
N GLN A 43 -4.66 -2.94 19.27
CA GLN A 43 -3.75 -1.94 19.82
C GLN A 43 -4.45 -0.99 20.81
N SER A 44 -5.70 -0.66 20.53
CA SER A 44 -6.50 0.26 21.36
C SER A 44 -6.97 -0.40 22.66
N GLU A 45 -7.43 -1.65 22.56
CA GLU A 45 -8.00 -2.42 23.68
C GLU A 45 -6.91 -3.21 24.46
N LYS A 46 -5.67 -3.24 23.97
CA LYS A 46 -4.54 -4.02 24.50
C LYS A 46 -4.83 -5.54 24.65
N GLU A 47 -5.83 -6.06 23.94
CA GLU A 47 -6.19 -7.48 23.98
C GLU A 47 -5.36 -8.29 22.98
N ILE A 48 -4.10 -8.55 23.36
CA ILE A 48 -3.14 -9.33 22.57
C ILE A 48 -3.63 -10.78 22.34
N SER A 49 -4.50 -11.29 23.21
CA SER A 49 -5.14 -12.62 23.08
C SER A 49 -5.98 -12.78 21.81
N MET A 50 -6.43 -11.68 21.20
CA MET A 50 -7.18 -11.70 19.93
C MET A 50 -6.28 -11.87 18.71
N LEU A 51 -4.94 -11.81 18.86
CA LEU A 51 -4.03 -11.95 17.73
C LEU A 51 -3.85 -13.43 17.35
N PRO A 52 -4.14 -13.79 16.09
CA PRO A 52 -3.91 -15.15 15.63
C PRO A 52 -2.41 -15.44 15.53
N LEU A 53 -2.08 -16.71 15.77
CA LEU A 53 -0.77 -17.25 15.46
C LEU A 53 -0.63 -17.47 13.94
N VAL A 54 0.56 -17.14 13.45
CA VAL A 54 1.02 -17.36 12.08
C VAL A 54 1.83 -18.66 12.04
N TYR A 55 1.54 -19.48 11.04
CA TYR A 55 2.23 -20.75 10.75
C TYR A 55 2.97 -20.69 9.40
N PRO A 56 3.95 -21.59 9.18
CA PRO A 56 4.60 -21.70 7.87
C PRO A 56 3.59 -21.95 6.74
N GLY A 57 3.74 -21.22 5.63
CA GLY A 57 2.82 -21.29 4.49
C GLY A 57 1.65 -20.29 4.55
N ASP A 58 1.41 -19.63 5.69
CA ASP A 58 0.45 -18.54 5.78
C ASP A 58 0.93 -17.32 4.95
N THR A 59 0.00 -16.64 4.29
CA THR A 59 0.25 -15.37 3.58
C THR A 59 -0.46 -14.22 4.28
N ILE A 60 0.27 -13.15 4.58
CA ILE A 60 -0.27 -11.94 5.22
C ILE A 60 -0.36 -10.84 4.18
N TYR A 61 -1.56 -10.28 4.01
CA TYR A 61 -1.82 -9.17 3.11
C TYR A 61 -2.40 -7.98 3.86
N ILE A 62 -1.75 -6.81 3.72
CA ILE A 62 -2.18 -5.55 4.31
C ILE A 62 -2.60 -4.62 3.17
N PRO A 63 -3.91 -4.37 2.99
CA PRO A 63 -4.37 -3.51 1.92
C PRO A 63 -4.00 -2.05 2.17
N GLN A 64 -3.85 -1.29 1.09
CA GLN A 64 -3.72 0.15 1.19
C GLN A 64 -5.06 0.80 1.54
N SER A 65 -5.04 1.76 2.46
CA SER A 65 -6.19 2.60 2.79
C SER A 65 -6.64 3.46 1.61
N LEU A 66 -7.91 3.86 1.61
CA LEU A 66 -8.46 4.81 0.64
C LEU A 66 -7.65 6.11 0.57
N TYR A 67 -7.20 6.62 1.73
CA TYR A 67 -6.38 7.82 1.78
C TYR A 67 -5.02 7.62 1.09
N GLY A 68 -4.36 6.47 1.30
CA GLY A 68 -3.13 6.14 0.58
C GLY A 68 -3.32 6.13 -0.92
N LYS A 69 -4.39 5.48 -1.41
CA LYS A 69 -4.72 5.44 -2.84
C LYS A 69 -4.92 6.84 -3.42
N TRP A 70 -5.56 7.74 -2.67
CA TRP A 70 -5.73 9.14 -3.06
C TRP A 70 -4.42 9.91 -3.12
N VAL A 71 -3.53 9.71 -2.14
CA VAL A 71 -2.20 10.34 -2.15
C VAL A 71 -1.41 9.88 -3.38
N ASP A 72 -1.36 8.58 -3.65
CA ASP A 72 -0.65 8.04 -4.82
C ASP A 72 -1.22 8.59 -6.14
N PHE A 73 -2.54 8.71 -6.24
CA PHE A 73 -3.19 9.34 -7.39
C PHE A 73 -2.80 10.82 -7.57
N VAL A 74 -2.80 11.59 -6.49
CA VAL A 74 -2.41 13.01 -6.55
C VAL A 74 -0.95 13.14 -6.97
N GLU A 75 -0.05 12.31 -6.44
CA GLU A 75 1.36 12.30 -6.85
C GLU A 75 1.53 11.92 -8.32
N PHE A 76 0.74 10.96 -8.83
CA PHE A 76 0.72 10.62 -10.24
C PHE A 76 0.36 11.82 -11.14
N ILE A 77 -0.68 12.59 -10.79
CA ILE A 77 -1.09 13.78 -11.55
C ILE A 77 -0.06 14.91 -11.45
N ARG A 78 0.55 15.11 -10.28
CA ARG A 78 1.63 16.11 -10.12
C ARG A 78 2.88 15.75 -10.92
N GLY A 79 3.16 14.45 -11.06
CA GLY A 79 4.25 13.93 -11.88
C GLY A 79 4.02 14.14 -13.38
N SER A 80 2.79 13.95 -13.86
CA SER A 80 2.46 14.15 -15.28
C SER A 80 2.45 15.62 -15.71
N SER A 81 2.20 16.55 -14.80
CA SER A 81 2.26 18.00 -15.09
C SER A 81 3.67 18.51 -15.37
N ARG A 82 4.74 17.79 -15.00
CA ARG A 82 6.11 18.18 -15.40
C ARG A 82 6.43 17.83 -16.85
N ALA A 83 5.73 16.86 -17.43
CA ALA A 83 5.94 16.45 -18.82
C ALA A 83 5.28 17.43 -19.83
N SER A 84 4.30 18.23 -19.42
CA SER A 84 3.71 19.27 -20.29
C SER A 84 4.67 20.44 -20.50
N ASP A 85 5.43 20.84 -19.47
CA ASP A 85 6.34 21.98 -19.55
C ASP A 85 7.51 21.70 -20.52
N ASP A 86 7.94 20.45 -20.63
CA ASP A 86 8.97 20.02 -21.59
C ASP A 86 8.44 20.03 -23.04
N ILE A 87 7.15 19.75 -23.27
CA ILE A 87 6.54 19.76 -24.61
C ILE A 87 6.31 21.19 -25.12
N GLU A 88 5.91 22.11 -24.23
CA GLU A 88 5.76 23.53 -24.61
C GLU A 88 7.11 24.18 -24.94
N ASN A 89 8.15 23.92 -24.15
CA ASN A 89 9.49 24.45 -24.39
C ASN A 89 10.12 23.91 -25.70
N ILE A 90 9.83 22.66 -26.05
CA ILE A 90 10.25 22.10 -27.35
C ILE A 90 9.50 22.80 -28.49
N ARG A 91 8.17 22.92 -28.41
CA ARG A 91 7.35 23.59 -29.45
C ARG A 91 7.81 25.04 -29.71
N ASP A 92 8.10 25.78 -28.66
CA ASP A 92 8.45 27.21 -28.75
C ASP A 92 9.88 27.44 -29.28
N ASN A 93 10.76 26.44 -29.15
CA ASN A 93 12.12 26.46 -29.71
C ASN A 93 12.14 26.10 -31.22
N TRP A 94 11.21 25.27 -31.69
CA TRP A 94 11.09 24.95 -33.12
C TRP A 94 10.52 26.14 -33.91
N THR A 95 9.52 26.85 -33.39
CA THR A 95 8.90 28.02 -34.06
C THR A 95 9.83 29.24 -34.13
N SER A 96 10.84 29.33 -33.26
CA SER A 96 11.81 30.43 -33.25
C SER A 96 12.99 30.24 -34.22
N ARG A 97 13.19 29.04 -34.78
CA ARG A 97 14.31 28.73 -35.69
C ARG A 97 13.97 28.90 -37.17
N ASP A 98 12.69 28.98 -37.52
CA ASP A 98 12.21 29.07 -38.91
C ASP A 98 11.90 30.51 -39.40
N ILE A 99 12.23 31.55 -38.61
CA ILE A 99 12.02 32.98 -38.99
C ILE A 99 13.37 33.74 -39.08
N ARG A 100 14.39 33.14 -39.70
CA ARG A 100 15.59 33.87 -40.14
C ARG A 100 15.97 33.52 -41.57
#